data_AF-R7JDT3-F1
#
_entry.id   AF-R7JDT3-F1
#
_cell.length_a   1.000
_cell.length_b   1.000
_cell.length_c   1.000
_cell.angle_alpha   90.00
_cell.angle_beta   90.00
_cell.angle_gamma   90.00
#
_symmetry.space_group_name_H-M   'P 1'
#
loop_
_entity.id
_entity.type
_entity.pdbx_description
1 polymer ?
#
loop_
_entity_poly.entity_id
_entity_poly.type
_entity_poly.pdbx_seq_one_letter_code
_entity_poly.pdbx_strand_id
1 'polypeptide(L)'
;MAAFDGVVRLSKPYAAYGNVIVIRHYNGLETVYSHNSKNLVKPGDEVKAGMPIALTGHTGRATTAHLHFEVRFNGVHFNPNYVFSFSRRKLKRECLICRKKGNHISVKPVKALPLYLIDDKEQSK
;
A
#
# COMPACT_ATOMS: atom_id res chain seq x y z
N MET A 1 -0.85 -10.28 -6.11
CA MET A 1 -1.64 -10.63 -4.90
C MET A 1 -1.72 -9.42 -3.99
N ALA A 2 -2.73 -9.33 -3.12
CA ALA A 2 -2.85 -8.26 -2.14
C ALA A 2 -1.74 -8.38 -1.07
N ALA A 3 -1.05 -7.29 -0.78
CA ALA A 3 0.04 -7.25 0.20
C ALA A 3 -0.45 -7.34 1.66
N PHE A 4 -1.63 -6.77 1.94
CA PHE A 4 -2.28 -6.79 3.25
C PHE A 4 -3.80 -6.90 3.11
N ASP A 5 -4.46 -7.23 4.21
CA ASP A 5 -5.92 -7.16 4.33
C ASP A 5 -6.42 -5.74 4.07
N GLY A 6 -7.57 -5.62 3.42
CA GLY A 6 -8.17 -4.31 3.17
C GLY A 6 -9.38 -4.36 2.25
N VAL A 7 -9.76 -3.18 1.77
CA VAL A 7 -10.89 -2.97 0.87
C VAL A 7 -10.39 -2.33 -0.42
N VAL A 8 -10.82 -2.86 -1.56
CA VAL A 8 -10.47 -2.31 -2.87
C VAL A 8 -11.14 -0.94 -3.02
N ARG A 9 -10.34 0.11 -3.14
CA ARG A 9 -10.81 1.49 -3.33
C ARG A 9 -11.04 1.82 -4.81
N LEU A 10 -10.19 1.28 -5.68
CA LEU A 10 -10.21 1.57 -7.12
C LEU A 10 -9.77 0.33 -7.88
N SER A 11 -10.46 0.03 -8.98
CA SER A 11 -10.07 -1.00 -9.95
C SER A 11 -10.56 -0.56 -11.33
N LYS A 12 -9.68 0.09 -12.11
CA LYS A 12 -10.01 0.60 -13.46
C LYS A 12 -8.76 0.97 -14.25
N PRO A 13 -8.85 1.19 -15.58
CA PRO A 13 -7.81 1.86 -16.35
C PRO A 13 -7.58 3.30 -15.84
N TYR A 14 -6.32 3.71 -15.75
CA TYR A 14 -5.95 5.06 -15.33
C TYR A 14 -4.66 5.54 -16.01
N ALA A 15 -4.81 6.34 -17.07
CA ALA A 15 -3.74 7.05 -17.76
C ALA A 15 -2.45 6.21 -17.92
N ALA A 16 -1.31 6.74 -17.46
CA ALA A 16 -0.01 6.07 -17.55
C ALA A 16 0.10 4.78 -16.70
N TYR A 17 -0.74 4.58 -15.70
CA TYR A 17 -0.71 3.38 -14.84
C TYR A 17 -1.35 2.15 -15.50
N GLY A 18 -2.06 2.33 -16.62
CA GLY A 18 -2.80 1.23 -17.25
C GLY A 18 -3.93 0.73 -16.35
N ASN A 19 -4.16 -0.57 -16.33
CA ASN A 19 -5.11 -1.16 -15.39
C ASN A 19 -4.50 -1.14 -13.99
N VAL A 20 -5.14 -0.40 -13.09
CA VAL A 20 -4.66 -0.19 -11.73
C VAL A 20 -5.67 -0.67 -10.72
N ILE A 21 -5.17 -1.19 -9.61
CA ILE A 21 -5.92 -1.48 -8.40
C ILE A 21 -5.31 -0.67 -7.26
N VAL A 22 -6.15 -0.03 -6.45
CA VAL A 22 -5.76 0.58 -5.19
C VAL A 22 -6.52 -0.11 -4.07
N ILE A 23 -5.81 -0.66 -3.11
CA ILE A 23 -6.38 -1.28 -1.91
C ILE A 23 -6.09 -0.37 -0.73
N ARG A 24 -7.11 -0.05 0.07
CA ARG A 24 -6.98 0.65 1.34
C ARG A 24 -6.97 -0.36 2.48
N HIS A 25 -5.95 -0.28 3.32
CA HIS A 25 -5.73 -1.20 4.43
C HIS A 25 -6.20 -0.58 5.75
N TYR A 26 -6.50 -1.43 6.72
CA TYR A 26 -7.01 -1.00 8.04
C TYR A 26 -5.99 -0.23 8.88
N ASN A 27 -4.70 -0.31 8.54
CA ASN A 27 -3.63 0.47 9.17
C ASN A 27 -3.44 1.87 8.55
N GLY A 28 -4.32 2.28 7.63
CA GLY A 28 -4.26 3.58 6.95
C GLY A 28 -3.31 3.65 5.75
N LEU A 29 -2.60 2.56 5.44
CA LEU A 29 -1.83 2.45 4.19
C LEU A 29 -2.75 2.19 3.01
N GLU A 30 -2.31 2.63 1.84
CA GLU A 30 -2.85 2.19 0.56
C GLU A 30 -1.74 1.50 -0.23
N THR A 31 -2.08 0.40 -0.91
CA THR A 31 -1.18 -0.22 -1.88
C THR A 31 -1.74 -0.09 -3.28
N VAL A 32 -0.86 0.19 -4.24
CA VAL A 32 -1.21 0.40 -5.65
C VAL A 32 -0.53 -0.67 -6.50
N TYR A 33 -1.29 -1.29 -7.38
CA TYR A 33 -0.86 -2.35 -8.30
C TYR A 33 -1.20 -1.91 -9.72
N SER A 34 -0.20 -1.66 -10.55
CA SER A 34 -0.37 -1.07 -11.88
C SER A 34 0.28 -1.88 -12.99
N HIS A 35 -0.03 -1.50 -14.22
CA HIS A 35 0.33 -2.22 -15.45
C HIS A 35 -0.31 -3.62 -15.53
N ASN A 36 -1.42 -3.86 -14.83
CA ASN A 36 -2.07 -5.16 -14.84
C ASN A 36 -2.59 -5.48 -16.26
N SER A 37 -2.53 -6.74 -16.69
CA SER A 37 -3.24 -7.17 -17.89
C SER A 37 -4.74 -7.22 -17.62
N LYS A 38 -5.13 -7.74 -16.44
CA LYS A 38 -6.52 -7.83 -16.00
C LYS A 38 -6.64 -7.63 -14.49
N ASN A 39 -7.63 -6.84 -14.07
CA ASN A 39 -8.03 -6.74 -12.67
C ASN A 39 -9.09 -7.82 -12.37
N LEU A 40 -8.94 -8.53 -11.26
CA LEU A 40 -9.84 -9.62 -10.84
C LEU A 40 -10.84 -9.20 -9.75
N VAL A 41 -10.66 -7.98 -9.22
CA VAL A 41 -11.47 -7.41 -8.12
C VAL A 41 -12.07 -6.07 -8.53
N LYS A 42 -13.13 -5.66 -7.83
CA LYS A 42 -13.90 -4.44 -8.05
C LYS A 42 -13.83 -3.52 -6.83
N PRO A 43 -14.08 -2.20 -6.99
CA PRO A 43 -14.19 -1.31 -5.84
C PRO A 43 -15.26 -1.80 -4.86
N GLY A 44 -14.94 -1.81 -3.57
CA GLY A 44 -15.79 -2.32 -2.49
C GLY A 44 -15.47 -3.74 -2.04
N ASP A 45 -14.73 -4.52 -2.84
CA ASP A 45 -14.37 -5.90 -2.46
C ASP A 45 -13.43 -5.92 -1.26
N GLU A 46 -13.72 -6.78 -0.28
CA GLU A 46 -12.78 -7.12 0.79
C GLU A 46 -11.76 -8.12 0.28
N VAL A 47 -10.49 -7.88 0.60
CA VAL A 47 -9.37 -8.72 0.19
C VAL A 47 -8.53 -9.09 1.40
N LYS A 48 -8.03 -10.33 1.39
CA LYS A 48 -7.07 -10.83 2.38
C LYS A 48 -5.65 -10.79 1.85
N ALA A 49 -4.68 -10.63 2.74
CA ALA A 49 -3.27 -10.73 2.40
C ALA A 49 -3.00 -12.06 1.67
N GLY A 50 -2.30 -11.99 0.54
CA GLY A 50 -2.03 -13.14 -0.33
C GLY A 50 -3.14 -13.47 -1.34
N MET A 51 -4.31 -12.84 -1.27
CA MET A 51 -5.38 -13.07 -2.25
C MET A 51 -4.96 -12.61 -3.66
N PRO A 52 -5.18 -13.42 -4.71
CA PRO A 52 -5.01 -12.98 -6.09
C PRO A 52 -5.99 -11.83 -6.44
N ILE A 53 -5.47 -10.72 -6.96
CA ILE A 53 -6.27 -9.51 -7.26
C ILE A 53 -6.15 -9.04 -8.71
N ALA A 54 -5.08 -9.44 -9.40
CA ALA A 54 -4.79 -9.04 -10.78
C ALA A 54 -3.81 -10.01 -11.42
N LEU A 55 -3.80 -10.00 -12.74
CA LEU A 55 -2.78 -10.61 -13.57
C LEU A 55 -1.78 -9.53 -14.01
N THR A 56 -0.49 -9.85 -13.98
CA THR A 56 0.58 -8.93 -14.43
C THR A 56 0.46 -8.72 -15.93
N GLY A 57 0.84 -7.54 -16.41
CA GLY A 57 0.80 -7.20 -17.84
C GLY A 57 1.74 -6.05 -18.16
N HIS A 58 1.45 -5.35 -19.25
CA HIS A 58 2.22 -4.20 -19.75
C HIS A 58 1.30 -3.01 -20.11
N THR A 59 0.14 -2.88 -19.47
CA THR A 59 -0.84 -1.85 -19.86
C THR A 59 -0.42 -0.46 -19.41
N GLY A 60 -0.86 0.58 -20.12
CA GLY A 60 -0.46 1.96 -19.84
C GLY A 60 0.94 2.26 -20.35
N ARG A 61 1.73 2.99 -19.56
CA ARG A 61 3.09 3.41 -19.92
C ARG A 61 4.14 2.46 -19.33
N ALA A 62 4.12 1.21 -19.78
CA ALA A 62 5.10 0.18 -19.41
C ALA A 62 5.88 -0.26 -20.65
N THR A 63 7.21 -0.35 -20.53
CA THR A 63 8.09 -0.82 -21.63
C THR A 63 8.10 -2.34 -21.75
N THR A 64 7.95 -3.04 -20.63
CA THR A 64 7.93 -4.52 -20.54
C THR A 64 6.86 -4.96 -19.54
N ALA A 65 6.52 -6.26 -19.53
CA ALA A 65 5.57 -6.79 -18.58
C ALA A 65 6.18 -6.84 -17.17
N HIS A 66 5.67 -6.01 -16.26
CA HIS A 66 6.13 -5.94 -14.87
C HIS A 66 5.04 -5.37 -13.97
N LEU A 67 5.20 -5.55 -12.66
CA LEU A 67 4.32 -4.93 -11.67
C LEU A 67 4.93 -3.61 -11.21
N HIS A 68 4.22 -2.50 -11.44
CA HIS A 68 4.51 -1.25 -10.74
C HIS A 68 3.74 -1.25 -9.42
N PHE A 69 4.49 -1.28 -8.32
CA PHE A 69 3.96 -1.39 -6.96
C PHE A 69 4.31 -0.15 -6.15
N GLU A 70 3.30 0.41 -5.48
CA GLU A 70 3.50 1.54 -4.58
C GLU A 70 2.86 1.30 -3.22
N VAL A 71 3.43 1.94 -2.20
CA VAL A 71 2.80 2.12 -0.90
C VAL A 71 2.56 3.60 -0.71
N ARG A 72 1.35 3.95 -0.29
CA ARG A 72 0.92 5.31 -0.04
C ARG A 72 0.39 5.44 1.38
N PHE A 73 0.56 6.63 1.95
CA PHE A 73 -0.11 7.03 3.18
C PHE A 73 -0.80 8.36 2.93
N ASN A 74 -2.10 8.42 3.18
CA ASN A 74 -2.92 9.61 2.92
C ASN A 74 -2.71 10.23 1.52
N GLY A 75 -2.66 9.38 0.49
CA GLY A 75 -2.48 9.78 -0.92
C GLY A 75 -1.04 10.06 -1.36
N VAL A 76 -0.07 10.17 -0.45
CA VAL A 76 1.34 10.41 -0.79
C VAL A 76 2.10 9.08 -0.84
N HIS A 77 2.79 8.81 -1.95
CA HIS A 77 3.64 7.63 -2.10
C HIS A 77 4.95 7.80 -1.34
N PHE A 78 5.46 6.71 -0.79
CA PHE A 78 6.76 6.68 -0.12
C PHE A 78 7.51 5.39 -0.49
N ASN A 79 8.80 5.32 -0.13
CA ASN A 79 9.65 4.20 -0.49
C ASN A 79 9.12 2.88 0.12
N PRO A 80 8.72 1.88 -0.69
CA PRO A 80 8.21 0.60 -0.19
C PRO A 80 9.22 -0.16 0.69
N ASN A 81 10.52 0.14 0.57
CA ASN A 81 11.56 -0.47 1.41
C ASN A 81 11.43 -0.16 2.91
N TYR A 82 10.59 0.80 3.30
CA TYR A 82 10.26 1.03 4.71
C TYR A 82 9.29 -0.02 5.27
N VAL A 83 8.50 -0.67 4.41
CA VAL A 83 7.55 -1.72 4.80
C VAL A 83 8.10 -3.10 4.49
N PHE A 84 8.76 -3.26 3.34
CA PHE A 84 9.25 -4.54 2.84
C PHE A 84 10.78 -4.58 2.82
N SER A 85 11.34 -5.69 3.27
CA SER A 85 12.72 -6.08 2.96
C SER A 85 12.68 -7.05 1.79
N PHE A 86 12.77 -6.52 0.57
CA PHE A 86 12.70 -7.35 -0.66
C PHE A 86 13.84 -8.37 -0.74
N SER A 87 15.06 -7.98 -0.36
CA SER A 87 16.22 -8.87 -0.32
C SER A 87 16.06 -10.03 0.65
N ARG A 88 15.34 -9.85 1.77
CA ARG A 88 15.06 -10.90 2.76
C ARG A 88 13.67 -11.52 2.60
N ARG A 89 12.88 -11.06 1.62
CA ARG A 89 11.45 -11.42 1.43
C ARG A 89 10.65 -11.38 2.74
N LYS A 90 10.91 -10.37 3.59
CA LYS A 90 10.30 -10.22 4.92
C LYS A 90 9.67 -8.84 5.08
N LEU A 91 8.60 -8.76 5.87
CA LEU A 91 8.06 -7.49 6.34
C LEU A 91 8.97 -6.91 7.43
N LYS A 92 9.21 -5.60 7.38
CA LYS A 92 9.89 -4.89 8.46
C LYS A 92 8.94 -4.70 9.62
N ARG A 93 9.36 -5.10 10.82
CA ARG A 93 8.62 -4.93 12.08
C ARG A 93 8.98 -3.58 12.71
N GLU A 94 8.78 -2.50 11.96
CA GLU A 94 9.10 -1.14 12.38
C GLU A 94 7.82 -0.30 12.34
N CYS A 95 7.71 0.65 13.27
CA CYS A 95 6.62 1.61 13.26
C CYS A 95 6.99 2.76 12.34
N LEU A 96 6.07 3.18 11.48
CA LEU A 96 6.29 4.31 10.59
C LEU A 96 5.69 5.56 11.21
N ILE A 97 6.55 6.54 11.51
CA ILE A 97 6.08 7.88 11.86
C ILE A 97 5.89 8.67 10.58
N CYS A 98 4.62 8.93 10.25
CA CYS A 98 4.21 9.76 9.12
C CYS A 98 3.92 11.18 9.63
N ARG A 99 4.78 12.16 9.29
CA ARG A 99 4.54 13.57 9.60
C ARG A 99 4.22 14.34 8.33
N LYS A 100 3.10 15.06 8.33
CA LYS A 100 2.75 16.01 7.27
C LYS A 100 3.67 17.25 7.38
N LYS A 101 4.36 17.59 6.30
CA LYS A 101 5.11 18.84 6.11
C LYS A 101 4.59 19.53 4.86
N GLY A 102 3.62 20.43 5.03
CA GLY A 102 2.92 21.06 3.91
C GLY A 102 2.21 20.01 3.04
N ASN A 103 2.57 19.95 1.75
CA ASN A 103 2.04 18.99 0.78
C ASN A 103 2.78 17.63 0.74
N HIS A 104 3.86 17.47 1.53
CA HIS A 104 4.62 16.23 1.58
C HIS A 104 4.39 15.47 2.89
N ILE A 105 4.55 14.14 2.85
CA ILE A 105 4.50 13.30 4.05
C ILE A 105 5.88 12.67 4.25
N SER A 106 6.56 13.12 5.30
CA SER A 106 7.81 12.52 5.74
C SER A 106 7.49 11.21 6.46
N VAL A 107 7.90 10.09 5.88
CA VAL A 107 7.80 8.75 6.49
C VAL A 107 9.16 8.36 7.05
N LYS A 108 9.23 8.09 8.36
CA LYS A 108 10.45 7.61 9.02
C LYS A 108 10.17 6.30 9.76
N PRO A 109 10.96 5.23 9.49
CA PRO A 109 10.88 4.02 10.30
C PRO A 109 11.46 4.25 11.68
N VAL A 110 10.81 3.68 12.69
CA VAL A 110 11.21 3.70 14.09
C VAL A 110 11.18 2.27 14.61
N LYS A 111 12.27 1.85 15.27
CA LYS A 111 12.46 0.46 15.73
C LYS A 111 11.57 0.07 16.93
N ALA A 112 10.98 1.05 17.61
CA ALA A 112 10.09 0.84 18.74
C ALA A 112 8.90 1.80 18.61
N LEU A 113 7.71 1.34 19.03
CA LEU A 113 6.61 2.27 19.32
C LEU A 113 7.13 3.24 20.38
N PRO A 114 7.13 4.55 20.11
CA PRO A 114 7.40 5.49 21.17
C PRO A 114 6.33 5.34 22.25
N LEU A 115 6.75 5.18 23.51
CA LEU A 115 5.85 4.95 24.66
C LEU A 115 4.69 5.97 24.72
N TYR A 116 4.92 7.21 24.26
CA TYR A 116 3.95 8.30 24.24
C TYR A 116 2.76 8.14 23.26
N LEU A 117 2.70 7.07 22.45
CA LEU A 117 1.52 6.77 21.63
C LEU A 117 0.61 5.70 22.25
N ILE A 118 0.96 5.18 23.43
CA ILE A 118 0.23 4.11 24.11
C ILE A 118 -0.83 4.68 25.08
N ASP A 119 -0.72 5.96 25.48
CA ASP A 119 -1.50 6.52 26.60
C ASP A 119 -2.97 6.91 26.32
N ASP A 120 -3.46 6.91 25.07
CA ASP A 120 -4.83 7.39 24.77
C ASP A 120 -5.93 6.31 24.74
N LYS A 121 -5.66 5.05 25.13
CA LYS A 121 -6.68 3.98 25.13
C LYS A 121 -6.77 3.13 26.40
N GLU A 122 -6.42 3.69 27.56
CA GLU A 122 -6.64 2.99 28.84
C GLU A 122 -7.18 3.89 29.97
N GLN A 123 -8.07 4.83 29.65
CA GLN A 123 -8.95 5.48 30.64
C GLN A 123 -10.38 5.66 30.09
N SER A 124 -11.10 4.54 29.94
CA SER A 124 -12.57 4.55 30.03
C SER A 124 -13.06 3.15 30.38
N LYS A 125 -13.01 2.85 31.68
CA LYS A 125 -13.89 1.90 32.37
C LYS A 125 -14.01 2.34 33.82
#